data_AF-A0A7R8WJM9-F1
#
_entry.id   AF-A0A7R8WJM9-F1
#
_cell.length_a   1.000
_cell.length_b   1.000
_cell.length_c   1.000
_cell.angle_alpha   90.00
_cell.angle_beta   90.00
_cell.angle_gamma   90.00
#
_symmetry.space_group_name_H-M   'P 1'
#
loop_
_entity.id
_entity.type
_entity.pdbx_description
1 polymer ?
#
loop_
_entity_poly.entity_id
_entity_poly.type
_entity_poly.pdbx_seq_one_letter_code
_entity_poly.pdbx_strand_id
1 'polypeptide(L)'
;MWCPCLTQRATGHETDCTGLQLPVTSGSLDRGLTVRSLSPSCSWSERDVELTYENFGAAEIIEAVVGDPCRGHSRIGHLVQFNLREHLLPYKHLIGQVILDKLQPAVTTVVNKSDNIVTEFRNFQFEVLAGDGNTQVSVFENNCTFEFDFAKVSG
;
A
#
# COMPACT_ATOMS: atom_id res chain seq x y z
N MET A 1 16.74 14.82 5.75
CA MET A 1 16.51 14.93 7.20
C MET A 1 15.01 14.90 7.43
N TRP A 2 14.46 13.72 7.68
CA TRP A 2 13.04 13.51 7.97
C TRP A 2 12.89 13.30 9.49
N CYS A 3 11.80 13.81 10.06
CA CYS A 3 11.57 13.90 11.51
C CYS A 3 11.60 12.50 12.19
N PRO A 4 12.37 12.29 13.28
CA PRO A 4 12.52 10.97 13.92
C PRO A 4 11.36 10.58 14.86
N CYS A 5 10.16 11.16 14.72
CA CYS A 5 9.13 11.12 15.77
C CYS A 5 8.03 10.04 15.59
N LEU A 6 8.08 9.19 14.56
CA LEU A 6 7.07 8.13 14.37
C LEU A 6 7.56 6.75 14.88
N THR A 7 8.14 6.69 16.07
CA THR A 7 8.39 5.42 16.77
C THR A 7 7.15 5.09 17.59
N GLN A 8 6.36 4.13 17.12
CA GLN A 8 5.27 3.56 17.92
C GLN A 8 5.82 2.33 18.66
N ARG A 9 5.61 2.26 19.98
CA ARG A 9 5.80 1.01 20.73
C ARG A 9 4.53 0.20 20.60
N ALA A 10 4.64 -1.01 20.07
CA ALA A 10 3.53 -1.97 20.02
C ALA A 10 3.91 -3.22 20.79
N THR A 11 2.96 -3.75 21.58
CA THR A 11 3.09 -5.02 22.28
C THR A 11 2.61 -6.14 21.35
N GLY A 12 3.54 -6.94 20.84
CA GLY A 12 3.23 -8.11 20.00
C GLY A 12 3.02 -9.38 20.83
N HIS A 13 2.15 -10.28 20.35
CA HIS A 13 1.89 -11.59 20.93
C HIS A 13 2.39 -12.67 19.97
N GLU A 14 3.42 -13.41 20.35
CA GLU A 14 3.92 -14.58 19.60
C GLU A 14 3.62 -15.85 20.40
N THR A 15 2.86 -16.77 19.81
CA THR A 15 2.62 -18.09 20.41
C THR A 15 3.61 -19.09 19.84
N ASP A 16 4.60 -19.51 20.63
CA ASP A 16 5.40 -20.69 20.32
C ASP A 16 4.54 -21.95 20.53
N CYS A 17 3.80 -22.32 19.50
CA CYS A 17 3.07 -23.58 19.43
C CYS A 17 3.79 -24.49 18.43
N THR A 18 5.02 -24.87 18.74
CA THR A 18 5.69 -25.99 18.08
C THR A 18 4.90 -27.28 18.34
N GLY A 19 4.02 -27.66 17.39
CA GLY A 19 3.57 -29.05 17.23
C GLY A 19 2.11 -29.41 17.55
N LEU A 20 1.12 -28.54 17.36
CA LEU A 20 -0.29 -28.94 17.47
C LEU A 20 -1.07 -28.72 16.16
N GLN A 21 -1.35 -29.81 15.43
CA GLN A 21 -2.37 -29.85 14.39
C GLN A 21 -3.74 -29.60 15.01
N LEU A 22 -4.38 -28.49 14.64
CA LEU A 22 -5.75 -28.20 15.05
C LEU A 22 -6.73 -28.95 14.13
N PRO A 23 -7.64 -29.79 14.66
CA PRO A 23 -8.77 -30.27 13.87
C PRO A 23 -9.77 -29.12 13.71
N VAL A 24 -9.98 -28.68 12.46
CA VAL A 24 -11.03 -27.71 12.13
C VAL A 24 -12.35 -28.47 12.08
N THR A 25 -13.23 -28.29 13.08
CA THR A 25 -14.62 -28.71 12.95
C THR A 25 -15.47 -27.48 12.62
N SER A 26 -16.15 -27.57 11.48
CA SER A 26 -17.06 -26.53 10.99
C SER A 26 -18.22 -26.31 11.97
N GLY A 27 -18.42 -25.07 12.37
CA GLY A 27 -19.51 -24.68 13.28
C GLY A 27 -19.93 -23.23 13.05
N SER A 28 -21.23 -23.07 12.84
CA SER A 28 -21.99 -21.88 12.42
C SER A 28 -21.60 -20.55 13.07
N LEU A 29 -21.74 -19.49 12.27
CA LEU A 29 -21.87 -18.10 12.68
C LEU A 29 -23.01 -17.95 13.72
N ASP A 30 -22.86 -16.94 14.58
CA ASP A 30 -23.85 -16.39 15.52
C ASP A 30 -23.62 -16.74 16.99
N ARG A 31 -23.18 -15.71 17.73
CA ARG A 31 -23.04 -15.57 19.20
C ARG A 31 -21.69 -15.99 19.78
N GLY A 32 -20.89 -14.97 20.11
CA GLY A 32 -19.88 -14.97 21.17
C GLY A 32 -18.83 -16.07 21.08
N LEU A 33 -17.65 -15.74 20.55
CA LEU A 33 -16.50 -16.63 20.52
C LEU A 33 -16.00 -16.90 21.95
N THR A 34 -16.60 -17.87 22.65
CA THR A 34 -16.06 -18.40 23.89
C THR A 34 -14.85 -19.26 23.56
N VAL A 35 -13.65 -18.69 23.71
CA VAL A 35 -12.38 -19.44 23.71
C VAL A 35 -12.43 -20.44 24.87
N ARG A 36 -12.67 -21.71 24.56
CA ARG A 36 -12.52 -22.80 25.53
C ARG A 36 -11.03 -23.10 25.69
N SER A 37 -10.50 -22.59 26.82
CA SER A 37 -9.26 -22.98 27.50
C SER A 37 -8.02 -23.19 26.63
N LEU A 38 -7.15 -22.18 26.62
CA LEU A 38 -5.73 -22.37 26.34
C LEU A 38 -5.14 -23.36 27.37
N SER A 39 -4.27 -24.27 26.93
CA SER A 39 -3.55 -25.18 27.83
C SER A 39 -2.71 -24.40 28.85
N PRO A 40 -2.61 -24.87 30.11
CA PRO A 40 -1.98 -24.11 31.21
C PRO A 40 -0.44 -24.00 31.10
N SER A 41 0.19 -24.53 30.06
CA SER A 41 1.64 -24.50 29.87
C SER A 41 2.13 -23.42 28.89
N CYS A 42 1.24 -22.55 28.41
CA CYS A 42 1.61 -21.49 27.48
C CYS A 42 2.06 -20.25 28.28
N SER A 43 3.37 -20.04 28.39
CA SER A 43 3.92 -18.82 28.96
C SER A 43 3.93 -17.72 27.91
N TRP A 44 3.14 -16.67 28.13
CA TRP A 44 3.21 -15.44 27.34
C TRP A 44 4.37 -14.59 27.86
N SER A 45 5.19 -14.06 26.96
CA SER A 45 6.22 -13.08 27.29
C SER A 45 5.96 -11.78 26.57
N GLU A 46 5.79 -10.70 27.31
CA GLU A 46 5.69 -9.35 26.77
C GLU A 46 7.10 -8.86 26.43
N ARG A 47 7.26 -8.30 25.21
CA ARG A 47 8.50 -7.66 24.79
C ARG A 47 8.16 -6.32 24.16
N ASP A 48 8.99 -5.32 24.47
CA ASP A 48 8.98 -4.05 23.77
C ASP A 48 9.56 -4.25 22.37
N VAL A 49 8.78 -3.89 21.36
CA VAL A 49 9.24 -3.84 19.96
C VAL A 49 9.21 -2.39 19.51
N GLU A 50 10.33 -1.92 18.96
CA GLU A 50 10.41 -0.63 18.30
C GLU A 50 9.90 -0.75 16.87
N LEU A 51 8.75 -0.14 16.57
CA LEU A 51 8.27 -0.03 15.19
C LEU A 51 8.89 1.21 14.54
N THR A 52 9.42 1.00 13.35
CA THR A 52 10.01 2.03 12.49
C THR A 52 9.17 2.18 11.22
N TYR A 53 9.50 3.19 10.41
CA TYR A 53 8.88 3.40 9.10
C TYR A 53 8.82 2.11 8.27
N GLU A 54 9.86 1.27 8.31
CA GLU A 54 9.95 0.03 7.54
C GLU A 54 8.90 -1.03 7.92
N ASN A 55 8.34 -0.95 9.12
CA ASN A 55 7.36 -1.91 9.60
C ASN A 55 5.93 -1.66 9.08
N PHE A 56 5.69 -0.51 8.44
CA PHE A 56 4.37 -0.11 7.96
C PHE A 56 4.27 -0.13 6.44
N GLY A 57 3.09 -0.51 5.94
CA GLY A 57 2.74 -0.41 4.54
C GLY A 57 2.48 1.04 4.11
N ALA A 58 2.62 1.32 2.80
CA ALA A 58 2.40 2.67 2.29
C ALA A 58 1.02 3.24 2.62
N ALA A 59 -0.03 2.42 2.52
CA ALA A 59 -1.40 2.85 2.84
C ALA A 59 -1.56 3.24 4.31
N GLU A 60 -0.96 2.49 5.23
CA GLU A 60 -1.01 2.77 6.68
C GLU A 60 -0.26 4.06 7.01
N ILE A 61 0.90 4.28 6.37
CA ILE A 61 1.68 5.50 6.51
C ILE A 61 0.88 6.71 6.00
N ILE A 62 0.28 6.59 4.82
CA ILE A 62 -0.51 7.66 4.22
C ILE A 62 -1.74 7.96 5.09
N GLU A 63 -2.43 6.93 5.58
CA GLU A 63 -3.57 7.10 6.49
C GLU A 63 -3.16 7.77 7.81
N ALA A 64 -2.02 7.39 8.39
CA ALA A 64 -1.51 7.99 9.62
C ALA A 64 -1.13 9.47 9.46
N VAL A 65 -0.64 9.89 8.29
CA VAL A 65 -0.18 11.26 8.03
C VAL A 65 -1.30 12.16 7.51
N VAL A 66 -2.13 11.65 6.61
CA VAL A 66 -3.14 12.41 5.86
C VAL A 66 -4.55 12.20 6.42
N GLY A 67 -4.80 11.11 7.15
CA GLY A 67 -6.12 10.74 7.66
C GLY A 67 -7.03 10.07 6.62
N ASP A 68 -6.51 9.77 5.43
CA ASP A 68 -7.22 9.04 4.37
C ASP A 68 -6.25 8.03 3.73
N PRO A 69 -6.59 6.73 3.67
CA PRO A 69 -5.73 5.70 3.09
C PRO A 69 -5.48 5.83 1.58
N CYS A 70 -6.02 6.86 0.91
CA CYS A 70 -5.79 7.14 -0.51
C CYS A 70 -6.06 5.91 -1.40
N ARG A 71 -7.27 5.35 -1.27
CA ARG A 71 -7.68 4.13 -1.99
C ARG A 71 -7.83 4.40 -3.50
N GLY A 72 -7.44 3.43 -4.31
CA GLY A 72 -7.67 3.44 -5.77
C GLY A 72 -6.43 3.83 -6.59
N HIS A 73 -5.33 3.08 -6.42
CA HIS A 73 -4.17 3.16 -7.31
C HIS A 73 -4.07 1.93 -8.20
N SER A 74 -3.40 2.06 -9.33
CA SER A 74 -3.12 0.94 -10.23
C SER A 74 -1.66 0.97 -10.65
N ARG A 75 -1.06 -0.21 -10.79
CA ARG A 75 0.32 -0.38 -11.22
C ARG A 75 0.37 -0.81 -12.69
N ILE A 76 1.25 -0.18 -13.45
CA ILE A 76 1.49 -0.42 -14.87
C ILE A 76 3.01 -0.55 -15.05
N GLY A 77 3.52 -1.79 -15.03
CA GLY A 77 4.96 -2.03 -15.06
C GLY A 77 5.68 -1.41 -13.86
N HIS A 78 6.57 -0.44 -14.11
CA HIS A 78 7.28 0.33 -13.08
C HIS A 78 6.58 1.64 -12.68
N LEU A 79 5.42 1.93 -13.26
CA LEU A 79 4.64 3.14 -13.00
C LEU A 79 3.46 2.82 -12.09
N VAL A 80 3.17 3.71 -11.14
CA VAL A 80 1.92 3.66 -10.35
C VAL A 80 1.11 4.92 -10.62
N GLN A 81 -0.15 4.73 -11.00
CA GLN A 81 -1.10 5.83 -11.19
C GLN A 81 -2.08 5.92 -10.02
N PHE A 82 -2.36 7.15 -9.60
CA PHE A 82 -3.39 7.51 -8.63
C PHE A 82 -4.49 8.31 -9.30
N ASN A 83 -5.70 8.29 -8.74
CA ASN A 83 -6.70 9.33 -8.96
C ASN A 83 -6.95 10.01 -7.61
N LEU A 84 -6.18 11.05 -7.33
CA LEU A 84 -6.28 11.79 -6.08
C LEU A 84 -7.51 12.72 -6.10
N ARG A 85 -8.30 12.65 -5.04
CA ARG A 85 -9.40 13.58 -4.78
C ARG A 85 -8.85 14.96 -4.42
N GLU A 86 -9.68 16.00 -4.58
CA GLU A 86 -9.30 17.39 -4.33
C GLU A 86 -8.66 17.63 -2.95
N HIS A 87 -9.17 16.98 -1.90
CA HIS A 87 -8.64 17.12 -0.54
C HIS A 87 -7.25 16.49 -0.34
N LEU A 88 -6.84 15.58 -1.24
CA LEU A 88 -5.54 14.91 -1.21
C LEU A 88 -4.48 15.61 -2.06
N LEU A 89 -4.89 16.51 -2.96
CA LEU A 89 -3.98 17.26 -3.83
C LEU A 89 -2.87 18.04 -3.07
N PRO A 90 -3.13 18.64 -1.88
CA PRO A 90 -2.08 19.27 -1.09
C PRO A 90 -0.97 18.29 -0.64
N TYR A 91 -1.30 17.00 -0.52
CA TYR A 91 -0.39 15.94 -0.06
C TYR A 91 0.18 15.09 -1.20
N LYS A 92 -0.08 15.46 -2.46
CA LYS A 92 0.23 14.64 -3.64
C LYS A 92 1.70 14.21 -3.74
N HIS A 93 2.64 15.10 -3.44
CA HIS A 93 4.08 14.78 -3.46
C HIS A 93 4.49 13.89 -2.29
N LEU A 94 3.88 14.06 -1.12
CA LEU A 94 4.12 13.19 0.04
C LEU A 94 3.64 11.77 -0.25
N ILE A 95 2.43 11.63 -0.79
CA ILE A 95 1.86 10.34 -1.20
C ILE A 95 2.76 9.69 -2.26
N GLY A 96 3.17 10.46 -3.27
CA GLY A 96 4.09 10.00 -4.30
C GLY A 96 5.40 9.46 -3.73
N GLN A 97 6.01 10.19 -2.79
CA GLN A 97 7.28 9.79 -2.18
C GLN A 97 7.13 8.53 -1.32
N VAL A 98 6.10 8.44 -0.48
CA VAL A 98 5.86 7.25 0.36
C VAL A 98 5.70 6.00 -0.51
N ILE A 99 4.98 6.12 -1.62
CA ILE A 99 4.76 5.00 -2.55
C ILE A 99 6.07 4.60 -3.23
N LEU A 100 6.86 5.58 -3.69
CA LEU A 100 8.17 5.34 -4.29
C LEU A 100 9.08 4.60 -3.31
N ASP A 101 9.21 5.11 -2.08
CA ASP A 101 10.08 4.53 -1.05
C ASP A 101 9.66 3.11 -0.69
N LYS A 102 8.35 2.83 -0.61
CA LYS A 102 7.83 1.53 -0.21
C LYS A 102 7.80 0.48 -1.31
N LEU A 103 7.77 0.89 -2.58
CA LEU A 103 7.65 -0.02 -3.72
C LEU A 103 8.93 -0.11 -4.56
N GLN A 104 10.00 0.59 -4.16
CA GLN A 104 11.33 0.40 -4.74
C GLN A 104 11.86 -1.02 -4.53
N PRO A 105 12.63 -1.58 -5.48
CA PRO A 105 13.01 -0.99 -6.78
C PRO A 105 11.97 -1.25 -7.90
N ALA A 106 10.82 -1.85 -7.57
CA ALA A 106 9.85 -2.31 -8.55
C ALA A 106 9.05 -1.17 -9.21
N VAL A 107 8.96 -0.02 -8.54
CA VAL A 107 8.31 1.21 -9.01
C VAL A 107 9.34 2.34 -9.04
N THR A 108 9.44 3.05 -10.16
CA THR A 108 10.37 4.18 -10.34
C THR A 108 9.67 5.50 -10.62
N THR A 109 8.40 5.47 -11.02
CA THR A 109 7.61 6.67 -11.29
C THR A 109 6.19 6.53 -10.74
N VAL A 110 5.72 7.58 -10.07
CA VAL A 110 4.37 7.69 -9.53
C VAL A 110 3.69 8.89 -10.16
N VAL A 111 2.48 8.72 -10.67
CA VAL A 111 1.71 9.77 -11.36
C VAL A 111 0.31 9.90 -10.77
N ASN A 112 -0.28 11.08 -10.92
CA ASN A 112 -1.69 11.35 -10.64
C ASN A 112 -2.42 11.60 -11.96
N LYS A 113 -3.49 10.85 -12.19
CA LYS A 113 -4.40 11.02 -13.32
C LYS A 113 -5.41 12.11 -12.97
N SER A 114 -5.38 13.20 -13.74
CA SER A 114 -6.30 14.33 -13.57
C SER A 114 -7.57 14.11 -14.39
N ASP A 115 -8.73 14.30 -13.77
CA ASP A 115 -10.04 14.11 -14.42
C ASP A 115 -10.52 15.33 -15.24
N ASN A 116 -9.66 16.33 -15.47
CA ASN A 116 -10.01 17.51 -16.28
C ASN A 116 -10.12 17.14 -17.77
N ILE A 117 -11.36 16.92 -18.23
CA ILE A 117 -11.71 16.70 -19.63
C ILE A 117 -11.88 18.07 -20.29
N VAL A 118 -10.90 18.50 -21.08
CA VAL A 118 -10.91 19.84 -21.71
C VAL A 118 -11.38 19.81 -23.17
N THR A 119 -11.45 18.65 -23.82
CA THR A 119 -11.60 18.57 -25.29
C THR A 119 -12.54 17.45 -25.77
N GLU A 120 -13.03 17.57 -27.01
CA GLU A 120 -13.88 16.60 -27.72
C GLU A 120 -13.21 15.22 -27.93
N PHE A 121 -11.89 15.16 -27.75
CA PHE A 121 -11.11 13.92 -27.67
C PHE A 121 -10.72 13.66 -26.22
N ARG A 122 -10.91 12.42 -25.76
CA ARG A 122 -10.63 11.94 -24.39
C ARG A 122 -9.11 11.82 -24.17
N ASN A 123 -8.43 12.96 -24.12
CA ASN A 123 -7.03 13.02 -23.73
C ASN A 123 -6.96 13.02 -22.20
N PHE A 124 -6.41 11.96 -21.63
CA PHE A 124 -6.17 11.91 -20.20
C PHE A 124 -4.93 12.73 -19.87
N GLN A 125 -5.07 13.67 -18.94
CA GLN A 125 -3.95 14.43 -18.40
C GLN A 125 -3.43 13.73 -17.14
N PHE A 126 -2.12 13.77 -16.95
CA PHE A 126 -1.50 13.26 -15.74
C PHE A 126 -0.34 14.18 -15.32
N GLU A 127 -0.01 14.12 -14.04
CA GLU A 127 1.16 14.80 -13.47
C GLU A 127 2.04 13.78 -12.75
N VAL A 128 3.36 13.99 -12.78
CA VAL A 128 4.31 13.17 -12.02
C VAL A 128 4.31 13.63 -10.56
N LEU A 129 4.07 12.71 -9.64
CA LEU A 129 4.08 12.97 -8.19
C LEU A 129 5.48 12.79 -7.60
N ALA A 130 6.18 11.73 -8.01
CA ALA A 130 7.53 11.36 -7.57
C ALA A 130 8.21 10.42 -8.59
N GLY A 131 9.53 10.36 -8.58
CA GLY A 131 10.32 9.44 -9.40
C GLY A 131 11.10 10.11 -10.53
N ASP A 132 11.54 9.30 -11.50
CA ASP A 132 12.35 9.74 -12.65
C ASP A 132 11.52 10.37 -13.79
N GLY A 133 10.20 10.24 -13.75
CA GLY A 133 9.29 10.73 -14.77
C GLY A 133 9.31 9.91 -16.06
N ASN A 134 9.88 8.69 -16.04
CA ASN A 134 9.83 7.80 -17.18
C ASN A 134 8.41 7.26 -17.40
N THR A 135 7.86 7.50 -18.60
CA THR A 135 6.52 7.06 -18.99
C THR A 135 6.54 5.85 -19.94
N GLN A 136 7.70 5.36 -20.34
CA GLN A 136 7.82 4.17 -21.18
C GLN A 136 7.68 2.91 -20.34
N VAL A 137 6.51 2.27 -20.38
CA VAL A 137 6.21 1.11 -19.55
C VAL A 137 6.30 -0.18 -20.36
N SER A 138 6.78 -1.24 -19.71
CA SER A 138 6.73 -2.62 -20.20
C SER A 138 5.84 -3.42 -19.27
N VAL A 139 4.76 -4.01 -19.80
CA VAL A 139 3.77 -4.78 -19.04
C VAL A 139 3.70 -6.18 -19.61
N PHE A 140 3.74 -7.18 -18.74
CA PHE A 140 3.59 -8.57 -19.13
C PHE A 140 2.19 -9.06 -18.77
N GLU A 141 1.38 -9.37 -19.77
CA GLU A 141 0.02 -9.87 -19.61
C GLU A 141 -0.28 -10.95 -20.66
N ASN A 142 -0.95 -12.03 -20.26
CA ASN A 142 -1.33 -13.14 -21.16
C ASN A 142 -0.16 -13.70 -21.99
N ASN A 143 1.01 -13.85 -21.36
CA ASN A 143 2.23 -14.36 -22.00
C ASN A 143 2.74 -13.48 -23.16
N CYS A 144 2.34 -12.21 -23.19
CA CYS A 144 2.75 -11.19 -24.13
C CYS A 144 3.34 -10.00 -23.38
N THR A 145 4.41 -9.41 -23.94
CA THR A 145 5.01 -8.18 -23.41
C THR A 145 4.52 -7.00 -24.25
N PHE A 146 3.92 -6.02 -23.61
CA PHE A 146 3.47 -4.77 -24.22
C PHE A 146 4.38 -3.64 -23.79
N GLU A 147 4.97 -2.96 -24.75
CA GLU A 147 5.80 -1.78 -24.54
C GLU A 147 5.12 -0.57 -25.15
N PHE A 148 4.83 0.44 -24.32
CA PHE A 148 4.18 1.65 -24.78
C PHE A 148 4.54 2.84 -23.91
N ASP A 149 4.36 4.04 -24.46
CA ASP A 149 4.54 5.28 -23.74
C ASP A 149 3.21 5.69 -23.13
N PHE A 150 3.10 5.64 -21.80
CA PHE A 150 1.91 6.02 -21.04
C PHE A 150 1.43 7.44 -21.40
N ALA A 151 2.35 8.34 -21.76
CA ALA A 151 2.01 9.71 -22.15
C ALA A 151 1.38 9.84 -23.54
N LYS A 152 1.62 8.86 -24.42
CA LYS A 152 1.16 8.88 -25.82
C LYS A 152 -0.04 7.96 -26.09
N VAL A 153 -0.46 7.16 -25.11
CA VAL A 153 -1.66 6.32 -25.26
C VAL A 153 -2.90 7.20 -25.11
N SER A 154 -3.49 7.58 -26.24
CA SER A 154 -4.84 8.13 -26.31
C SER A 154 -5.86 7.05 -25.95
N GLY A 155 -6.74 7.31 -24.97
CA GLY A 155 -7.79 6.37 -24.58
C GLY A 155 -9.20 6.93 -24.73
#